data_AF-A0A7X0SCB4-F1
#
_entry.id   AF-A0A7X0SCB4-F1
#
_cell.length_a   1.000
_cell.length_b   1.000
_cell.length_c   1.000
_cell.angle_alpha   90.00
_cell.angle_beta   90.00
_cell.angle_gamma   90.00
#
_symmetry.space_group_name_H-M   'P 1'
#
loop_
_entity.id
_entity.type
_entity.pdbx_description
1 polymer ?
#
loop_
_entity_poly.entity_id
_entity_poly.type
_entity_poly.pdbx_seq_one_letter_code
_entity_poly.pdbx_strand_id
1 'polypeptide(L)'
;MDLKKALNSVGKGSFIKFYYEYKAYSDAPSETKKQDLGKKLLEKNPNAKAIEGQFIRIDHATSIFNNKMEKEALTQILESNVSDIIKERTRELRGRI
;
A
#
# COMPACT_ATOMS: atom_id res chain seq x y z
N MET A 1 -7.41 13.62 -4.57
CA MET A 1 -7.25 12.64 -3.48
C MET A 1 -6.38 13.26 -2.40
N ASP A 2 -6.65 13.03 -1.12
CA ASP A 2 -5.75 13.42 -0.02
C ASP A 2 -4.74 12.29 0.23
N LEU A 3 -3.48 12.49 -0.18
CA LEU A 3 -2.44 11.45 -0.10
C LEU A 3 -2.12 11.04 1.33
N LYS A 4 -2.10 11.99 2.27
CA LYS A 4 -1.83 11.71 3.69
C LYS A 4 -2.92 10.82 4.28
N LYS A 5 -4.19 11.13 3.98
CA LYS A 5 -5.33 10.28 4.39
C LYS A 5 -5.30 8.92 3.73
N ALA A 6 -4.97 8.84 2.43
CA ALA A 6 -4.83 7.57 1.74
C ALA A 6 -3.75 6.70 2.38
N LEU A 7 -2.53 7.22 2.58
CA LEU A 7 -1.43 6.49 3.22
C LEU A 7 -1.73 6.04 4.65
N ASN A 8 -2.46 6.84 5.43
CA ASN A 8 -2.90 6.45 6.76
C ASN A 8 -3.92 5.31 6.71
N SER A 9 -4.84 5.34 5.74
CA SER A 9 -5.86 4.31 5.54
C SER A 9 -5.25 2.99 5.05
N VAL A 10 -4.28 3.06 4.12
CA VAL A 10 -3.51 1.88 3.68
C VAL A 10 -2.62 1.35 4.80
N GLY A 11 -2.06 2.24 5.61
CA GLY A 11 -0.97 1.97 6.54
C GLY A 11 0.39 1.94 5.81
N LYS A 12 1.27 2.88 6.13
CA LYS A 12 2.57 3.09 5.46
C LYS A 12 3.43 1.82 5.37
N GLY A 13 3.52 1.05 6.46
CA GLY A 13 4.27 -0.22 6.46
C GLY A 13 3.64 -1.29 5.55
N SER A 14 2.30 -1.37 5.49
CA SER A 14 1.59 -2.26 4.57
C SER A 14 1.82 -1.85 3.12
N PHE A 15 1.72 -0.54 2.82
CA PHE A 15 1.96 0.00 1.49
C PHE A 15 3.35 -0.39 0.96
N ILE A 16 4.40 -0.29 1.77
CA ILE A 16 5.76 -0.68 1.39
C ILE A 16 5.92 -2.21 1.30
N LYS A 17 5.37 -2.96 2.24
CA LYS A 17 5.49 -4.42 2.29
C LYS A 17 4.84 -5.11 1.08
N PHE A 18 3.71 -4.58 0.62
CA PHE A 18 2.90 -5.15 -0.48
C PHE A 18 2.84 -4.24 -1.71
N TYR A 19 3.86 -3.38 -1.91
CA TYR A 19 3.88 -2.36 -2.94
C TYR A 19 3.55 -2.90 -4.33
N TYR A 20 4.24 -3.97 -4.75
CA TYR A 20 4.08 -4.53 -6.08
C TYR A 20 2.75 -5.26 -6.24
N GLU A 21 2.21 -5.86 -5.19
CA GLU A 21 0.88 -6.46 -5.23
C GLU A 21 -0.22 -5.41 -5.39
N TYR A 22 -0.11 -4.29 -4.66
CA TYR A 22 -1.04 -3.17 -4.87
C TYR A 22 -0.91 -2.57 -6.28
N LYS A 23 0.33 -2.41 -6.78
CA LYS A 23 0.56 -1.89 -8.14
C LYS A 23 -0.01 -2.83 -9.21
N ALA A 24 0.28 -4.13 -9.12
CA ALA A 24 -0.24 -5.13 -10.05
C ALA A 24 -1.77 -5.23 -10.03
N TYR A 25 -2.40 -5.03 -8.87
CA TYR A 25 -3.86 -4.90 -8.79
C TYR A 25 -4.34 -3.60 -9.44
N SER A 26 -3.68 -2.47 -9.18
CA SER A 26 -4.03 -1.18 -9.78
C SER A 26 -3.96 -1.19 -11.30
N ASP A 27 -2.97 -1.88 -11.87
CA ASP A 27 -2.76 -1.97 -13.31
C ASP A 27 -3.83 -2.85 -14.01
N ALA A 28 -4.39 -3.83 -13.30
CA ALA A 28 -5.35 -4.78 -13.86
C ALA A 28 -6.37 -5.25 -12.80
N PRO A 29 -7.28 -4.37 -12.35
CA PRO A 29 -8.19 -4.65 -11.26
C PRO A 29 -9.26 -5.69 -11.66
N SER A 30 -9.56 -6.60 -10.74
CA SER A 30 -10.72 -7.51 -10.83
C SER A 30 -11.17 -7.93 -9.44
N GLU A 31 -12.44 -8.32 -9.30
CA GLU A 31 -12.98 -8.80 -8.02
C GLU A 31 -12.21 -10.00 -7.47
N THR A 32 -11.86 -10.97 -8.32
CA THR A 32 -11.06 -12.13 -7.92
C THR A 32 -9.69 -11.71 -7.36
N LYS A 33 -8.98 -10.81 -8.04
CA LYS A 33 -7.67 -10.32 -7.56
C LYS A 33 -7.80 -9.51 -6.27
N LYS A 34 -8.89 -8.75 -6.11
CA LYS A 34 -9.18 -8.00 -4.89
C LYS A 34 -9.39 -8.95 -3.71
N GLN A 35 -10.16 -10.02 -3.92
CA GLN A 35 -10.39 -11.07 -2.94
C GLN A 35 -9.08 -11.78 -2.55
N ASP A 36 -8.28 -12.19 -3.53
CA ASP A 36 -7.01 -12.90 -3.28
C ASP A 36 -6.00 -12.02 -2.55
N LEU A 37 -5.84 -10.76 -2.99
CA LEU A 37 -4.99 -9.79 -2.30
C LEU A 37 -5.51 -9.50 -0.89
N GLY A 38 -6.81 -9.32 -0.71
CA GLY A 38 -7.43 -9.09 0.59
C GLY A 38 -7.17 -10.23 1.58
N LYS A 39 -7.33 -11.49 1.13
CA LYS A 39 -7.00 -12.69 1.93
C LYS A 39 -5.52 -12.72 2.30
N LYS A 40 -4.63 -12.49 1.34
CA LYS A 40 -3.17 -12.43 1.58
C LYS A 40 -2.81 -11.35 2.61
N LEU A 41 -3.41 -10.16 2.51
CA LEU A 41 -3.19 -9.07 3.46
C LEU A 41 -3.69 -9.41 4.86
N LEU A 42 -4.86 -10.07 4.95
CA LEU A 42 -5.44 -10.54 6.21
C LEU A 42 -4.53 -11.56 6.90
N GLU A 43 -4.05 -12.58 6.18
CA GLU A 43 -3.16 -13.62 6.70
C GLU A 43 -1.80 -13.06 7.18
N LYS A 44 -1.28 -12.05 6.48
CA LYS A 44 0.05 -11.48 6.76
C LYS A 44 0.02 -10.28 7.73
N ASN A 45 -1.15 -9.96 8.28
CA ASN A 45 -1.36 -8.90 9.26
C ASN A 45 -2.05 -9.47 10.50
N PRO A 46 -1.30 -9.88 11.55
CA PRO A 46 -1.88 -10.51 12.74
C PRO A 46 -2.86 -9.61 13.53
N ASN A 47 -2.85 -8.29 13.27
CA ASN A 47 -3.76 -7.33 13.90
C ASN A 47 -5.00 -7.01 13.03
N ALA A 48 -5.12 -7.61 11.84
CA ALA A 48 -6.26 -7.40 10.99
C ALA A 48 -7.50 -8.11 11.54
N LYS A 49 -8.61 -7.39 11.64
CA LYS A 49 -9.86 -7.90 12.22
C LYS A 49 -10.81 -8.51 11.20
N ALA A 50 -10.74 -8.04 9.95
CA ALA A 50 -11.72 -8.37 8.91
C ALA A 50 -11.14 -8.15 7.51
N ILE A 51 -11.71 -8.84 6.52
CA ILE A 51 -11.29 -8.77 5.12
C ILE A 51 -11.70 -7.44 4.47
N GLU A 52 -12.83 -6.86 4.90
CA GLU A 52 -13.34 -5.57 4.44
C GLU A 52 -12.34 -4.45 4.73
N GLY A 53 -11.67 -4.51 5.89
CA GLY A 53 -10.58 -3.60 6.22
C GLY A 53 -9.38 -3.72 5.29
N GLN A 54 -9.15 -4.89 4.67
CA GLN A 54 -8.10 -5.06 3.65
C GLN A 54 -8.54 -4.52 2.30
N PHE A 55 -9.83 -4.67 1.94
CA PHE A 55 -10.38 -4.07 0.73
C PHE A 55 -10.26 -2.55 0.73
N ILE A 56 -10.53 -1.91 1.87
CA ILE A 56 -10.31 -0.47 2.04
C ILE A 56 -8.84 -0.09 1.80
N ARG A 57 -7.88 -0.88 2.31
CA ARG A 57 -6.45 -0.65 2.05
C ARG A 57 -6.12 -0.76 0.58
N ILE A 58 -6.66 -1.78 -0.11
CA ILE A 58 -6.48 -1.96 -1.55
C ILE A 58 -7.01 -0.73 -2.30
N ASP A 59 -8.24 -0.29 -2.01
CA ASP A 59 -8.87 0.83 -2.71
C ASP A 59 -8.08 2.14 -2.55
N HIS A 60 -7.58 2.42 -1.34
CA HIS A 60 -6.73 3.58 -1.11
C HIS A 60 -5.34 3.45 -1.76
N ALA A 61 -4.73 2.27 -1.76
CA ALA A 61 -3.45 2.06 -2.44
C ALA A 61 -3.60 2.23 -3.95
N THR A 62 -4.63 1.62 -4.55
CA THR A 62 -5.02 1.79 -5.96
C THR A 62 -5.23 3.26 -6.31
N SER A 63 -5.89 4.02 -5.42
CA SER A 63 -6.07 5.46 -5.65
C SER A 63 -4.72 6.22 -5.72
N ILE A 64 -3.72 5.84 -4.93
CA ILE A 64 -2.37 6.43 -5.01
C ILE A 64 -1.72 6.17 -6.38
N PHE A 65 -1.78 4.93 -6.86
CA PHE A 65 -1.23 4.52 -8.16
C PHE A 65 -1.97 5.20 -9.32
N ASN A 66 -3.30 5.18 -9.32
CA ASN A 66 -4.12 5.79 -10.39
C ASN A 66 -3.91 7.30 -10.52
N ASN A 67 -3.58 7.99 -9.41
CA ASN A 67 -3.26 9.41 -9.41
C ASN A 67 -1.76 9.70 -9.68
N LYS A 68 -0.95 8.68 -10.00
CA LYS A 68 0.50 8.79 -10.24
C LYS A 68 1.26 9.40 -9.06
N MET A 69 0.77 9.21 -7.84
CA MET A 69 1.34 9.79 -6.62
C MET A 69 2.37 8.88 -5.95
N GLU A 70 2.83 7.82 -6.63
CA GLU A 70 3.78 6.81 -6.11
C GLU A 70 5.03 7.47 -5.50
N LYS A 71 5.70 8.33 -6.25
CA LYS A 71 6.96 8.96 -5.83
C LYS A 71 6.78 9.91 -4.65
N GLU A 72 5.67 10.64 -4.61
CA GLU A 72 5.31 11.52 -3.49
C GLU A 72 4.99 10.69 -2.25
N ALA A 73 4.25 9.59 -2.42
CA ALA A 73 3.90 8.66 -1.35
C ALA A 73 5.16 8.08 -0.68
N LEU A 74 6.13 7.60 -1.48
CA LEU A 74 7.40 7.09 -0.95
C LEU A 74 8.20 8.18 -0.21
N THR A 75 8.16 9.42 -0.69
CA THR A 75 8.83 10.56 -0.03
C THR A 75 8.20 10.86 1.33
N GLN A 76 6.86 10.96 1.40
CA GLN A 76 6.15 11.16 2.67
C GLN A 76 6.39 10.01 3.67
N ILE A 77 6.58 8.78 3.20
CA ILE A 77 6.90 7.63 4.07
C ILE A 77 8.31 7.76 4.64
N LEU A 78 9.31 8.18 3.85
CA LEU A 78 10.69 8.40 4.33
C LEU A 78 10.77 9.48 5.41
N GLU A 79 9.94 10.52 5.30
CA GLU A 79 9.82 11.62 6.25
C GLU A 79 8.97 11.26 7.48
N SER A 80 8.26 10.14 7.44
CA SER A 80 7.40 9.69 8.53
C SER A 80 8.16 8.93 9.62
N ASN A 81 7.56 8.87 10.82
CA ASN A 81 8.02 8.01 11.90
C ASN A 81 7.62 6.53 11.65
N VAL A 82 8.33 5.87 10.73
CA VAL A 82 8.26 4.42 10.48
C VAL A 82 9.61 3.78 10.82
N SER A 83 9.63 2.46 11.01
CA SER A 83 10.86 1.74 11.35
C SER A 83 11.92 1.85 10.24
N ASP A 84 13.20 1.69 10.60
CA ASP A 84 14.31 1.80 9.66
C ASP A 84 14.24 0.76 8.54
N ILE A 85 13.76 -0.44 8.83
CA ILE A 85 13.51 -1.49 7.82
C ILE A 85 12.52 -1.00 6.74
N ILE A 86 11.47 -0.29 7.15
CA ILE A 86 10.51 0.29 6.20
C ILE A 86 11.17 1.43 5.42
N LYS A 87 11.97 2.29 6.07
CA LYS A 87 12.68 3.38 5.38
C LYS A 87 13.66 2.84 4.35
N GLU A 88 14.44 1.83 4.68
CA GLU A 88 15.41 1.17 3.79
C GLU A 88 14.71 0.64 2.54
N ARG A 89 13.68 -0.19 2.71
CA ARG A 89 12.90 -0.71 1.59
C ARG A 89 12.21 0.38 0.77
N THR A 90 11.80 1.47 1.42
CA THR A 90 11.23 2.64 0.72
C THR A 90 12.28 3.31 -0.19
N ARG A 91 13.55 3.43 0.26
CA ARG A 91 14.64 3.97 -0.57
C ARG A 91 14.92 3.07 -1.77
N GLU A 92 14.94 1.75 -1.57
CA GLU A 92 15.12 0.77 -2.65
C GLU A 92 14.02 0.90 -3.71
N LEU A 93 12.75 0.95 -3.29
CA LEU A 93 11.62 1.13 -4.20
C LEU A 93 11.72 2.45 -4.96
N ARG A 94 12.05 3.55 -4.26
CA ARG A 94 12.15 4.89 -4.88
C ARG A 94 13.29 4.98 -5.90
N GLY A 95 14.34 4.18 -5.76
CA GLY A 95 15.43 4.12 -6.74
C GLY A 95 15.10 3.33 -8.00
N ARG A 96 13.98 2.60 -8.02
CA ARG A 96 13.55 1.72 -9.13
C ARG A 96 12.38 2.29 -9.94
N ILE A 97 11.78 3.39 -9.49
CA ILE A 97 10.66 4.08 -10.16
C ILE A 97 11.08 5.48 -10.61
#